data_AF-A0A1H7SH78-F1
#
_entry.id   AF-A0A1H7SH78-F1
#
_cell.length_a   1.000
_cell.length_b   1.000
_cell.length_c   1.000
_cell.angle_alpha   90.00
_cell.angle_beta   90.00
_cell.angle_gamma   90.00
#
_symmetry.space_group_name_H-M   'P 1'
#
loop_
_entity.id
_entity.type
_entity.pdbx_description
1 polymer ?
#
loop_
_entity_poly.entity_id
_entity_poly.type
_entity_poly.pdbx_seq_one_letter_code
_entity_poly.pdbx_strand_id
1 'polypeptide(L)'
;MVAPCERPSPAREVRGLKPRPLPKTVAPLPDELLSGWLSRLAAANYCDDAELLAHIEIDTTHGTSLDFNIDAAAAYKISDAARTDPDIVQSLTFPIMTPLETLLTARVPFQSCQECSRRGLSLKHWRRAWAFDCQVCGTRLVPTLGKPSGEQMPEKLINRARNGAARLEYAARLRSSKQLRRAMRAVTFAMSLKAFRREPLSALQSHRQEVRLFCLAAIDAARSRPLVKAAISNSRIDDYARVALLRAFETEPRLLAAVDLIAQRRVRRIGPVAVESHN
;
A
#
# COMPACT_ATOMS: atom_id res chain seq x y z
N MET A 1 68.18 8.42 42.55
CA MET A 1 67.53 7.65 41.46
C MET A 1 66.17 8.27 41.22
N VAL A 2 66.02 9.02 40.12
CA VAL A 2 64.73 9.57 39.67
C VAL A 2 64.60 9.16 38.20
N ALA A 3 63.59 8.36 37.88
CA ALA A 3 63.31 7.89 36.53
C ALA A 3 62.72 9.02 35.66
N PRO A 4 62.98 9.05 34.35
CA PRO A 4 62.35 10.03 33.47
C PRO A 4 60.89 9.63 33.19
N CYS A 5 59.96 10.57 33.40
CA CYS A 5 58.58 10.44 32.92
C CYS A 5 58.55 10.41 31.39
N GLU A 6 58.15 9.27 30.82
CA GLU A 6 57.79 9.17 29.41
C GLU A 6 56.54 10.03 29.12
N ARG A 7 56.63 10.87 28.09
CA ARG A 7 55.50 11.65 27.60
C ARG A 7 54.53 10.70 26.88
N PRO A 8 53.19 10.83 27.08
CA PRO A 8 52.24 10.03 26.31
C PRO A 8 52.31 10.44 24.84
N SER A 9 52.50 9.47 23.96
CA SER A 9 52.34 9.67 22.51
C SER A 9 50.89 10.07 22.21
N PRO A 10 50.64 11.02 21.29
CA PRO A 10 49.28 11.39 20.95
C PRO A 10 48.55 10.18 20.37
N ALA A 11 47.36 9.91 20.92
CA ALA A 11 46.46 8.89 20.41
C ALA A 11 46.27 9.11 18.91
N ARG A 12 46.60 8.08 18.14
CA ARG A 12 46.39 8.02 16.70
C ARG A 12 44.90 8.18 16.47
N GLU A 13 44.49 9.37 16.05
CA GLU A 13 43.14 9.68 15.61
C GLU A 13 42.79 8.65 14.52
N VAL A 14 41.89 7.72 14.87
CA VAL A 14 41.30 6.79 13.90
C VAL A 14 40.46 7.68 13.00
N ARG A 15 41.06 8.16 11.90
CA ARG A 15 40.29 8.66 10.76
C ARG A 15 39.36 7.52 10.39
N GLY A 16 38.08 7.64 10.76
CA GLY A 16 37.04 6.75 10.27
C GLY A 16 37.21 6.66 8.76
N LEU A 17 37.55 5.47 8.28
CA LEU A 17 37.74 5.23 6.86
C LEU A 17 36.41 5.53 6.21
N LYS A 18 36.32 6.66 5.48
CA LYS A 18 35.13 6.93 4.67
C LYS A 18 34.88 5.69 3.79
N PRO A 19 33.64 5.18 3.73
CA PRO A 19 33.29 4.06 2.87
C PRO A 19 33.83 4.29 1.47
N ARG A 20 34.53 3.30 0.91
CA ARG A 20 35.06 3.45 -0.44
C ARG A 20 33.89 3.58 -1.42
N PRO A 21 33.99 4.46 -2.44
CA PRO A 21 32.95 4.57 -3.46
C PRO A 21 32.72 3.23 -4.16
N LEU A 22 31.47 2.98 -4.56
CA LEU A 22 31.07 1.74 -5.23
C LEU A 22 31.69 1.65 -6.63
N PRO A 23 32.16 0.48 -7.08
CA PRO A 23 32.72 0.32 -8.42
C PRO A 23 31.73 0.73 -9.53
N LYS A 24 30.47 0.30 -9.43
CA LYS A 24 29.42 0.58 -10.39
C LYS A 24 28.31 1.40 -9.75
N THR A 25 27.75 2.33 -10.51
CA THR A 25 26.63 3.16 -10.10
C THR A 25 25.48 3.01 -11.10
N VAL A 26 24.25 3.23 -10.64
CA VAL A 26 23.04 3.17 -11.47
C VAL A 26 22.23 4.44 -11.27
N ALA A 27 21.73 5.03 -12.35
CA ALA A 27 20.92 6.24 -12.26
C ALA A 27 19.56 5.92 -11.56
N PRO A 28 19.18 6.72 -10.54
CA PRO A 28 17.86 6.64 -9.94
C PRO A 28 16.76 7.13 -10.89
N LEU A 29 15.55 6.61 -10.74
CA LEU A 29 14.36 7.12 -11.44
C LEU A 29 13.51 8.02 -10.53
N PRO A 30 12.80 9.04 -11.06
CA PRO A 30 12.06 10.01 -10.24
C PRO A 30 11.01 9.43 -9.27
N ASP A 31 10.35 8.33 -9.64
CA ASP A 31 9.34 7.67 -8.79
C ASP A 31 9.86 6.39 -8.12
N GLU A 32 11.17 6.14 -8.18
CA GLU A 32 11.78 4.97 -7.56
C GLU A 32 11.83 5.09 -6.03
N LEU A 33 11.61 3.98 -5.35
CA LEU A 33 11.81 3.87 -3.91
C LEU A 33 13.30 3.74 -3.59
N LEU A 34 13.74 4.34 -2.49
CA LEU A 34 15.12 4.24 -2.03
C LEU A 34 15.57 2.78 -1.91
N SER A 35 14.74 1.92 -1.31
CA SER A 35 15.03 0.48 -1.23
C SER A 35 15.21 -0.15 -2.61
N GLY A 36 14.33 0.15 -3.58
CA GLY A 36 14.43 -0.39 -4.94
C GLY A 36 15.69 0.04 -5.68
N TRP A 37 16.05 1.32 -5.55
CA TRP A 37 17.28 1.83 -6.14
C TRP A 37 18.52 1.21 -5.50
N LEU A 38 18.53 1.03 -4.17
CA LEU A 38 19.60 0.33 -3.45
C LEU A 38 19.73 -1.13 -3.90
N SER A 39 18.63 -1.87 -4.07
CA SER A 39 18.70 -3.24 -4.60
C SER A 39 19.24 -3.30 -6.02
N ARG A 40 18.92 -2.32 -6.88
CA ARG A 40 19.54 -2.21 -8.22
C ARG A 40 21.03 -1.88 -8.15
N LEU A 41 21.43 -1.05 -7.19
CA LEU A 41 22.82 -0.69 -6.95
C LEU A 41 23.62 -1.89 -6.44
N ALA A 42 23.05 -2.69 -5.54
CA ALA A 42 23.62 -3.94 -5.04
C ALA A 42 23.80 -4.95 -6.20
N ALA A 43 22.73 -5.20 -6.95
CA ALA A 43 22.76 -6.09 -8.11
C ALA A 43 23.79 -5.66 -9.17
N ALA A 44 23.95 -4.35 -9.41
CA ALA A 44 24.97 -3.84 -10.33
C ALA A 44 26.40 -4.15 -9.86
N ASN A 45 26.63 -4.18 -8.54
CA ASN A 45 27.91 -4.47 -7.91
C ASN A 45 28.08 -5.96 -7.51
N TYR A 46 27.16 -6.83 -7.90
CA TYR A 46 27.17 -8.28 -7.61
C TYR A 46 27.19 -8.60 -6.11
N CYS A 47 26.55 -7.77 -5.30
CA CYS A 47 26.33 -8.03 -3.88
C CYS A 47 24.83 -8.04 -3.56
N ASP A 48 24.48 -8.53 -2.38
CA ASP A 48 23.12 -8.39 -1.85
C ASP A 48 22.91 -7.05 -1.12
N ASP A 49 21.65 -6.76 -0.77
CA ASP A 49 21.27 -5.52 -0.11
C ASP A 49 21.95 -5.34 1.26
N ALA A 50 22.18 -6.44 1.99
CA ALA A 50 22.81 -6.38 3.32
C ALA A 50 24.31 -6.12 3.21
N GLU A 51 24.99 -6.78 2.26
CA GLU A 51 26.40 -6.55 1.95
C GLU A 51 26.65 -5.11 1.49
N LEU A 52 25.77 -4.58 0.63
CA LEU A 52 25.84 -3.18 0.19
C LEU A 52 25.71 -2.23 1.38
N LEU A 53 24.70 -2.42 2.23
CA LEU A 53 24.42 -1.52 3.34
C LEU A 53 25.47 -1.61 4.45
N ALA A 54 26.03 -2.80 4.68
CA ALA A 54 27.18 -2.99 5.56
C ALA A 54 28.42 -2.24 5.04
N HIS A 55 28.70 -2.31 3.74
CA HIS A 55 29.79 -1.57 3.11
C HIS A 55 29.64 -0.05 3.25
N ILE A 56 28.41 0.46 3.12
CA ILE A 56 28.10 1.91 3.26
C ILE A 56 28.00 2.32 4.74
N GLU A 57 28.04 1.37 5.68
CA GLU A 57 27.87 1.58 7.12
C GLU A 57 26.52 2.24 7.48
N ILE A 58 25.44 1.72 6.88
CA ILE A 58 24.07 2.05 7.24
C ILE A 58 23.55 0.95 8.18
N ASP A 59 23.09 1.33 9.38
CA ASP A 59 22.37 0.40 10.25
C ASP A 59 20.96 0.15 9.68
N THR A 60 20.69 -1.09 9.31
CA THR A 60 19.48 -1.51 8.60
C THR A 60 18.49 -2.24 9.49
N THR A 61 18.60 -2.09 10.82
CA THR A 61 17.65 -2.68 11.77
C THR A 61 16.19 -2.45 11.36
N HIS A 62 15.89 -1.44 10.52
CA HIS A 62 14.56 -1.18 9.94
C HIS A 62 14.54 -1.03 8.39
N GLY A 63 15.12 -1.92 7.58
CA GLY A 63 15.25 -1.75 6.10
C GLY A 63 14.04 -1.23 5.27
N THR A 64 12.79 -1.46 5.68
CA THR A 64 11.59 -0.86 5.01
C THR A 64 11.26 0.56 5.47
N SER A 65 11.86 1.04 6.55
CA SER A 65 11.74 2.43 7.01
C SER A 65 12.47 3.41 6.11
N LEU A 66 13.51 2.96 5.39
CA LEU A 66 14.32 3.78 4.49
C LEU A 66 13.45 4.46 3.40
N ASP A 67 12.41 3.77 2.92
CA ASP A 67 11.47 4.35 1.95
C ASP A 67 10.69 5.56 2.51
N PHE A 68 10.53 5.65 3.82
CA PHE A 68 9.69 6.66 4.49
C PHE A 68 10.48 7.72 5.24
N ASN A 69 11.69 7.40 5.65
CA ASN A 69 12.57 8.33 6.33
C ASN A 69 14.02 7.86 6.22
N ILE A 70 14.91 8.80 5.95
CA ILE A 70 16.35 8.64 6.04
C ILE A 70 16.91 9.90 6.69
N ASP A 71 17.82 9.75 7.64
CA ASP A 71 18.49 10.90 8.22
C ASP A 71 19.58 11.45 7.26
N ALA A 72 20.01 12.68 7.52
CA ALA A 72 20.97 13.37 6.66
C ALA A 72 22.34 12.67 6.61
N ALA A 73 22.76 12.01 7.70
CA ALA A 73 24.04 11.32 7.76
C ALA A 73 24.02 10.05 6.89
N ALA A 74 22.95 9.26 6.98
CA ALA A 74 22.71 8.10 6.14
C ALA A 74 22.58 8.49 4.66
N ALA A 75 21.84 9.57 4.36
CA ALA A 75 21.73 10.08 3.00
C ALA A 75 23.09 10.50 2.42
N TYR A 76 23.94 11.16 3.23
CA TYR A 76 25.29 11.55 2.84
C TYR A 76 26.19 10.34 2.58
N LYS A 77 26.15 9.31 3.45
CA LYS A 77 26.94 8.08 3.25
C LYS A 77 26.56 7.37 1.95
N ILE A 78 25.26 7.24 1.67
CA ILE A 78 24.77 6.64 0.42
C ILE A 78 25.18 7.50 -0.79
N SER A 79 25.06 8.83 -0.68
CA SER A 79 25.46 9.78 -1.72
C SER A 79 26.96 9.65 -2.07
N ASP A 80 27.83 9.62 -1.06
CA ASP A 80 29.28 9.49 -1.23
C ASP A 80 29.64 8.15 -1.87
N ALA A 81 29.05 7.06 -1.37
CA ALA A 81 29.28 5.71 -1.90
C ALA A 81 28.81 5.56 -3.35
N ALA A 82 27.62 6.09 -3.68
CA ALA A 82 27.00 5.98 -5.00
C ALA A 82 27.39 7.10 -5.97
N ARG A 83 28.21 8.08 -5.55
CA ARG A 83 28.59 9.28 -6.31
C ARG A 83 27.38 9.99 -6.93
N THR A 84 26.35 10.20 -6.11
CA THR A 84 25.12 10.91 -6.50
C THR A 84 24.88 12.08 -5.56
N ASP A 85 24.08 13.05 -5.97
CA ASP A 85 23.66 14.16 -5.13
C ASP A 85 22.85 13.65 -3.90
N PRO A 86 23.14 14.09 -2.66
CA PRO A 86 22.36 13.70 -1.47
C PRO A 86 20.89 14.11 -1.55
N ASP A 87 20.55 15.18 -2.27
CA ASP A 87 19.16 15.60 -2.48
C ASP A 87 18.42 14.60 -3.38
N ILE A 88 19.12 13.99 -4.34
CA ILE A 88 18.56 12.89 -5.14
C ILE A 88 18.28 11.69 -4.25
N VAL A 89 19.18 11.33 -3.33
CA VAL A 89 18.96 10.20 -2.39
C VAL A 89 17.73 10.46 -1.52
N GLN A 90 17.62 11.65 -0.94
CA GLN A 90 16.44 12.05 -0.16
C GLN A 90 15.17 12.02 -1.01
N SER A 91 15.26 12.44 -2.27
CA SER A 91 14.14 12.43 -3.22
C SER A 91 13.64 11.03 -3.53
N LEU A 92 14.35 9.94 -3.20
CA LEU A 92 13.90 8.55 -3.36
C LEU A 92 13.02 8.05 -2.21
N THR A 93 12.92 8.82 -1.13
CA THR A 93 12.01 8.53 -0.03
C THR A 93 10.63 9.17 -0.27
N PHE A 94 9.62 8.76 0.49
CA PHE A 94 8.35 9.50 0.50
C PHE A 94 8.57 10.88 1.13
N PRO A 95 8.08 11.96 0.50
CA PRO A 95 8.12 13.27 1.11
C PRO A 95 7.25 13.27 2.39
N ILE A 96 7.37 14.33 3.20
CA ILE A 96 6.46 14.55 4.32
C ILE A 96 5.02 14.53 3.80
N MET A 97 4.29 13.53 4.27
CA MET A 97 2.91 13.28 3.87
C MET A 97 1.96 13.86 4.91
N THR A 98 0.82 14.35 4.46
CA THR A 98 -0.30 14.61 5.36
C THR A 98 -0.71 13.31 6.09
N PRO A 99 -1.38 13.40 7.25
CA PRO A 99 -1.92 12.22 7.94
C PRO A 99 -2.79 11.36 7.00
N LEU A 100 -3.53 12.01 6.11
CA LEU A 100 -4.35 11.33 5.11
C LEU A 100 -3.52 10.56 4.08
N GLU A 101 -2.54 11.19 3.46
CA GLU A 101 -1.67 10.52 2.49
C GLU A 101 -0.93 9.36 3.14
N THR A 102 -0.52 9.52 4.40
CA THR A 102 0.10 8.46 5.19
C THR A 102 -0.81 7.25 5.32
N LEU A 103 -2.09 7.45 5.67
CA LEU A 103 -3.08 6.37 5.78
C LEU A 103 -3.31 5.64 4.45
N LEU A 104 -3.23 6.35 3.33
CA LEU A 104 -3.42 5.80 1.99
C LEU A 104 -2.12 5.31 1.33
N THR A 105 -1.01 5.31 2.07
CA THR A 105 0.29 4.83 1.59
C THR A 105 0.71 3.62 2.40
N ALA A 106 0.78 2.47 1.74
CA ALA A 106 1.09 1.21 2.39
C ALA A 106 2.55 1.17 2.85
N ARG A 107 2.74 0.90 4.15
CA ARG A 107 4.07 0.74 4.77
C ARG A 107 4.83 -0.46 4.22
N VAL A 108 4.11 -1.50 3.81
CA VAL A 108 4.67 -2.71 3.18
C VAL A 108 4.20 -2.85 1.74
N PRO A 109 5.00 -3.46 0.84
CA PRO A 109 4.57 -3.70 -0.53
C PRO A 109 3.35 -4.62 -0.55
N PHE A 110 2.26 -4.17 -1.18
CA PHE A 110 1.05 -4.98 -1.34
C PHE A 110 0.70 -5.27 -2.80
N GLN A 111 1.24 -4.48 -3.71
CA GLN A 111 1.10 -4.64 -5.16
C GLN A 111 2.41 -4.26 -5.87
N SER A 112 2.57 -4.75 -7.10
CA SER A 112 3.70 -4.46 -7.98
C SER A 112 3.29 -4.51 -9.45
N CYS A 113 4.14 -4.01 -10.33
CA CYS A 113 4.01 -4.20 -11.77
C CYS A 113 4.94 -5.31 -12.24
N GLN A 114 4.41 -6.40 -12.80
CA GLN A 114 5.25 -7.53 -13.23
C GLN A 114 6.32 -7.12 -14.26
N GLU A 115 5.99 -6.25 -15.21
CA GLU A 115 6.95 -5.82 -16.24
C GLU A 115 8.08 -4.96 -15.67
N CYS A 116 7.75 -3.97 -14.85
CA CYS A 116 8.76 -3.10 -14.25
C CYS A 116 9.58 -3.82 -13.17
N SER A 117 8.95 -4.72 -12.40
CA SER A 117 9.65 -5.50 -11.38
C SER A 117 10.67 -6.46 -11.97
N ARG A 118 10.43 -7.04 -13.17
CA ARG A 118 11.46 -7.84 -13.88
C ARG A 118 12.72 -7.04 -14.21
N ARG A 119 12.62 -5.72 -14.28
CA ARG A 119 13.75 -4.79 -14.48
C ARG A 119 14.38 -4.31 -13.17
N GLY A 120 13.98 -4.89 -12.04
CA GLY A 120 14.45 -4.51 -10.71
C GLY A 120 13.83 -3.22 -10.16
N LEU A 121 12.78 -2.68 -10.78
CA LEU A 121 12.16 -1.44 -10.31
C LEU A 121 11.23 -1.69 -9.11
N SER A 122 11.27 -0.76 -8.16
CA SER A 122 10.30 -0.63 -7.07
C SER A 122 9.87 0.83 -6.99
N LEU A 123 8.60 1.12 -7.21
CA LEU A 123 8.13 2.49 -7.45
C LEU A 123 7.17 2.97 -6.34
N LYS A 124 7.25 4.25 -5.99
CA LYS A 124 6.48 4.86 -4.90
C LYS A 124 4.99 4.78 -5.16
N HIS A 125 4.56 5.00 -6.40
CA HIS A 125 3.13 4.91 -6.72
C HIS A 125 2.56 3.53 -6.41
N TRP A 126 3.36 2.45 -6.44
CA TRP A 126 2.88 1.10 -6.08
C TRP A 126 2.43 1.01 -4.62
N ARG A 127 2.95 1.85 -3.73
CA ARG A 127 2.52 1.92 -2.33
C ARG A 127 1.20 2.66 -2.14
N ARG A 128 0.67 3.37 -3.14
CA ARG A 128 -0.56 4.16 -3.01
C ARG A 128 -1.79 3.26 -3.12
N ALA A 129 -2.71 3.35 -2.16
CA ALA A 129 -3.95 2.58 -2.13
C ALA A 129 -4.81 2.77 -3.39
N TRP A 130 -4.72 3.94 -4.02
CA TRP A 130 -5.43 4.28 -5.27
C TRP A 130 -4.67 3.94 -6.55
N ALA A 131 -3.40 3.52 -6.48
CA ALA A 131 -2.67 3.18 -7.70
C ALA A 131 -3.25 1.89 -8.30
N PHE A 132 -3.59 1.93 -9.59
CA PHE A 132 -4.25 0.82 -10.27
C PHE A 132 -3.44 0.31 -11.45
N ASP A 133 -3.00 1.22 -12.32
CA ASP A 133 -2.12 0.93 -13.45
C ASP A 133 -0.74 1.51 -13.16
N CYS A 134 0.30 0.85 -13.66
CA CYS A 134 1.68 1.31 -13.52
C CYS A 134 1.87 2.61 -14.29
N GLN A 135 2.35 3.66 -13.63
CA GLN A 135 2.57 4.97 -14.25
C GLN A 135 3.72 4.97 -15.26
N VAL A 136 4.57 3.94 -15.26
CA VAL A 136 5.71 3.81 -16.19
C VAL A 136 5.35 3.06 -17.46
N CYS A 137 4.64 1.93 -17.37
CA CYS A 137 4.36 1.07 -18.53
C CYS A 137 2.88 0.85 -18.83
N GLY A 138 1.97 1.38 -18.02
CA GLY A 138 0.51 1.23 -18.19
C GLY A 138 -0.05 -0.13 -17.77
N THR A 139 0.79 -1.15 -17.52
CA THR A 139 0.32 -2.46 -17.06
C THR A 139 -0.34 -2.38 -15.69
N ARG A 140 -1.49 -3.05 -15.53
CA ARG A 140 -2.21 -3.11 -14.25
C ARG A 140 -1.34 -3.67 -13.14
N LEU A 141 -1.36 -3.01 -11.98
CA LEU A 141 -0.71 -3.50 -10.77
C LEU A 141 -1.42 -4.75 -10.24
N VAL A 142 -0.62 -5.72 -9.80
CA VAL A 142 -1.09 -6.99 -9.25
C VAL A 142 -0.59 -7.15 -7.82
N PRO A 143 -1.29 -7.90 -6.96
CA PRO A 143 -0.83 -8.16 -5.61
C PRO A 143 0.57 -8.78 -5.57
N THR A 144 1.41 -8.37 -4.63
CA THR A 144 2.76 -8.93 -4.44
C THR A 144 2.71 -10.33 -3.80
N LEU A 145 1.64 -10.63 -3.06
CA LEU A 145 1.41 -11.90 -2.39
C LEU A 145 0.06 -12.47 -2.83
N GLY A 146 -0.04 -13.80 -2.81
CA GLY A 146 -1.24 -14.54 -3.21
C GLY A 146 -1.13 -15.10 -4.62
N LYS A 147 -1.69 -16.30 -4.84
CA LYS A 147 -1.78 -16.88 -6.17
C LYS A 147 -2.68 -15.97 -7.04
N PRO A 148 -2.35 -15.71 -8.31
CA PRO A 148 -3.35 -15.23 -9.24
C PRO A 148 -4.47 -16.27 -9.21
N SER A 149 -5.63 -15.92 -8.66
CA SER A 149 -6.77 -16.84 -8.71
C SER A 149 -6.99 -17.17 -10.18
N GLY A 150 -7.03 -18.45 -10.54
CA GLY A 150 -7.32 -18.88 -11.91
C GLY A 150 -8.65 -18.34 -12.43
N GLU A 151 -9.55 -17.91 -11.52
CA GLU A 151 -10.70 -17.07 -11.85
C GLU A 151 -10.25 -15.66 -12.29
N GLN A 152 -10.36 -15.42 -13.59
CA GLN A 152 -10.29 -14.08 -14.15
C GLN A 152 -11.42 -13.23 -13.58
N MET A 153 -11.07 -12.13 -12.94
CA MET A 153 -12.05 -11.17 -12.43
C MET A 153 -12.83 -10.56 -13.60
N PRO A 154 -14.16 -10.37 -13.47
CA PRO A 154 -14.96 -9.80 -14.55
C PRO A 154 -14.47 -8.42 -14.99
N GLU A 155 -14.34 -8.19 -16.30
CA GLU A 155 -13.81 -6.94 -16.86
C GLU A 155 -14.62 -5.71 -16.43
N LYS A 156 -15.93 -5.87 -16.25
CA LYS A 156 -16.79 -4.81 -15.70
C LYS A 156 -16.41 -4.40 -14.28
N LEU A 157 -15.98 -5.35 -13.44
CA LEU A 157 -15.52 -5.07 -12.08
C LEU A 157 -14.17 -4.36 -12.12
N ILE A 158 -13.24 -4.82 -12.97
CA ILE A 158 -11.93 -4.21 -13.17
C ILE A 158 -12.06 -2.74 -13.59
N ASN A 159 -12.90 -2.45 -14.58
CA ASN A 159 -13.11 -1.07 -15.06
C ASN A 159 -13.74 -0.16 -14.00
N ARG A 160 -14.71 -0.66 -13.23
CA ARG A 160 -15.26 0.09 -12.09
C ARG A 160 -14.22 0.33 -11.00
N ALA A 161 -13.39 -0.66 -10.71
CA ALA A 161 -12.30 -0.53 -9.75
C ALA A 161 -11.29 0.53 -10.21
N ARG A 162 -10.89 0.53 -11.48
CA ARG A 162 -10.03 1.57 -12.07
C ARG A 162 -10.61 2.98 -11.89
N ASN A 163 -11.89 3.16 -12.22
CA ASN A 163 -12.59 4.43 -12.03
C ASN A 163 -12.64 4.85 -10.56
N GLY A 164 -12.90 3.90 -9.66
CA GLY A 164 -12.92 4.15 -8.22
C GLY A 164 -11.55 4.51 -7.66
N ALA A 165 -10.49 3.92 -8.19
CA ALA A 165 -9.11 4.25 -7.87
C ALA A 165 -8.78 5.70 -8.29
N ALA A 166 -9.12 6.08 -9.52
CA ALA A 166 -8.96 7.46 -9.99
C ALA A 166 -9.74 8.48 -9.12
N ARG A 167 -10.92 8.11 -8.61
CA ARG A 167 -11.68 8.95 -7.67
C ARG A 167 -11.00 9.08 -6.32
N LEU A 168 -10.46 7.99 -5.80
CA LEU A 168 -9.73 7.99 -4.54
C LEU A 168 -8.45 8.84 -4.66
N GLU A 169 -7.74 8.72 -5.79
CA GLU A 169 -6.60 9.58 -6.12
C GLU A 169 -7.01 11.05 -6.14
N TYR A 170 -8.08 11.39 -6.87
CA TYR A 170 -8.58 12.76 -6.94
C TYR A 170 -8.94 13.32 -5.56
N ALA A 171 -9.61 12.53 -4.71
CA ALA A 171 -9.94 12.92 -3.35
C ALA A 171 -8.69 13.15 -2.48
N ALA A 172 -7.66 12.31 -2.64
CA ALA A 172 -6.38 12.44 -1.94
C ALA A 172 -5.63 13.70 -2.38
N ARG A 173 -5.51 13.94 -3.70
CA ARG A 173 -4.84 15.12 -4.27
C ARG A 173 -5.53 16.43 -3.88
N LEU A 174 -6.87 16.46 -3.89
CA LEU A 174 -7.64 17.62 -3.43
C LEU A 174 -7.65 17.79 -1.91
N ARG A 175 -7.11 16.84 -1.15
CA ARG A 175 -7.18 16.80 0.32
C ARG A 175 -8.61 16.95 0.85
N SER A 176 -9.58 16.44 0.09
CA SER A 176 -11.00 16.64 0.37
C SER A 176 -11.50 15.61 1.38
N SER A 177 -11.54 16.00 2.66
CA SER A 177 -12.05 15.15 3.75
C SER A 177 -13.47 14.63 3.48
N LYS A 178 -14.34 15.44 2.85
CA LYS A 178 -15.70 15.02 2.46
C LYS A 178 -15.68 13.89 1.42
N GLN A 179 -14.89 14.02 0.36
CA GLN A 179 -14.83 13.00 -0.69
C GLN A 179 -14.19 11.71 -0.17
N LEU A 180 -13.16 11.85 0.66
CA LEU A 180 -12.54 10.71 1.30
C LEU A 180 -13.51 9.99 2.24
N ARG A 181 -14.21 10.72 3.13
CA ARG A 181 -15.22 10.11 4.01
C ARG A 181 -16.25 9.34 3.19
N ARG A 182 -16.73 9.90 2.07
CA ARG A 182 -17.63 9.19 1.15
C ARG A 182 -17.01 7.93 0.57
N ALA A 183 -15.74 7.98 0.15
CA ALA A 183 -15.01 6.82 -0.36
C ALA A 183 -14.85 5.74 0.71
N MET A 184 -14.42 6.10 1.92
CA MET A 184 -14.25 5.15 3.02
C MET A 184 -15.58 4.52 3.43
N ARG A 185 -16.68 5.29 3.45
CA ARG A 185 -18.03 4.75 3.67
C ARG A 185 -18.42 3.73 2.61
N ALA A 186 -18.08 3.96 1.34
CA ALA A 186 -18.31 2.99 0.28
C ALA A 186 -17.47 1.71 0.45
N VAL A 187 -16.22 1.85 0.91
CA VAL A 187 -15.34 0.73 1.23
C VAL A 187 -15.89 -0.08 2.42
N THR A 188 -16.28 0.56 3.51
CA THR A 188 -16.91 -0.10 4.66
C THR A 188 -18.16 -0.86 4.24
N PHE A 189 -19.02 -0.23 3.43
CA PHE A 189 -20.22 -0.87 2.89
C PHE A 189 -19.86 -2.13 2.08
N ALA A 190 -18.87 -2.04 1.20
CA ALA A 190 -18.41 -3.16 0.37
C ALA A 190 -17.81 -4.30 1.19
N MET A 191 -17.05 -3.99 2.24
CA MET A 191 -16.45 -4.99 3.12
C MET A 191 -17.49 -5.77 3.90
N SER A 192 -18.51 -5.09 4.43
CA SER A 192 -19.63 -5.75 5.11
C SER A 192 -20.29 -6.77 4.18
N LEU A 193 -20.54 -6.41 2.91
CA LEU A 193 -21.12 -7.33 1.91
C LEU A 193 -20.26 -8.55 1.56
N LYS A 194 -18.93 -8.47 1.77
CA LYS A 194 -17.99 -9.55 1.47
C LYS A 194 -17.52 -10.28 2.73
N ALA A 195 -18.15 -10.03 3.88
CA ALA A 195 -17.75 -10.54 5.19
C ALA A 195 -16.25 -10.32 5.49
N PHE A 196 -15.65 -9.24 4.94
CA PHE A 196 -14.24 -8.93 5.15
C PHE A 196 -14.08 -8.12 6.45
N ARG A 197 -13.39 -8.71 7.43
CA ARG A 197 -13.40 -8.27 8.84
C ARG A 197 -12.16 -7.47 9.27
N ARG A 198 -11.74 -6.48 8.49
CA ARG A 198 -10.60 -5.62 8.84
C ARG A 198 -10.95 -4.14 8.74
N GLU A 199 -9.99 -3.25 8.95
CA GLU A 199 -10.18 -1.82 8.73
C GLU A 199 -10.34 -1.47 7.25
N PRO A 200 -11.17 -0.47 6.86
CA PRO A 200 -11.38 -0.06 5.47
C PRO A 200 -10.09 0.18 4.66
N LEU A 201 -9.12 0.82 5.27
CA LEU A 201 -7.82 1.09 4.63
C LEU A 201 -7.06 -0.20 4.31
N SER A 202 -7.15 -1.20 5.18
CA SER A 202 -6.49 -2.50 4.96
C SER A 202 -7.12 -3.28 3.80
N ALA A 203 -8.39 -3.03 3.47
CA ALA A 203 -9.04 -3.65 2.32
C ALA A 203 -8.54 -3.06 0.99
N LEU A 204 -8.28 -1.75 0.95
CA LEU A 204 -7.69 -1.08 -0.22
C LEU A 204 -6.23 -1.45 -0.46
N GLN A 205 -5.54 -1.90 0.59
CA GLN A 205 -4.15 -2.38 0.56
C GLN A 205 -4.07 -3.91 0.66
N SER A 206 -5.18 -4.63 0.44
CA SER A 206 -5.23 -6.08 0.58
C SER A 206 -4.49 -6.80 -0.54
N HIS A 207 -3.76 -7.86 -0.19
CA HIS A 207 -3.22 -8.81 -1.16
C HIS A 207 -4.31 -9.67 -1.84
N ARG A 208 -5.53 -9.72 -1.28
CA ARG A 208 -6.66 -10.39 -1.91
C ARG A 208 -7.24 -9.47 -2.99
N GLN A 209 -6.90 -9.78 -4.25
CA GLN A 209 -7.29 -8.95 -5.40
C GLN A 209 -8.81 -8.71 -5.45
N GLU A 210 -9.62 -9.73 -5.21
CA GLU A 210 -11.08 -9.64 -5.20
C GLU A 210 -11.60 -8.59 -4.19
N VAL A 211 -11.02 -8.54 -2.98
CA VAL A 211 -11.45 -7.63 -1.91
C VAL A 211 -11.12 -6.21 -2.32
N ARG A 212 -9.89 -5.99 -2.78
CA ARG A 212 -9.42 -4.69 -3.22
C ARG A 212 -10.22 -4.15 -4.41
N LEU A 213 -10.38 -4.96 -5.46
CA LEU A 213 -11.15 -4.57 -6.65
C LEU A 213 -12.60 -4.25 -6.30
N PHE A 214 -13.22 -5.05 -5.43
CA PHE A 214 -14.60 -4.80 -4.99
C PHE A 214 -14.71 -3.48 -4.20
N CYS A 215 -13.77 -3.20 -3.29
CA CYS A 215 -13.75 -1.96 -2.51
C CYS A 215 -13.54 -0.74 -3.41
N LEU A 216 -12.61 -0.79 -4.36
CA LEU A 216 -12.40 0.29 -5.33
C LEU A 216 -13.64 0.49 -6.21
N ALA A 217 -14.23 -0.59 -6.73
CA ALA A 217 -15.45 -0.49 -7.55
C ALA A 217 -16.64 0.11 -6.77
N ALA A 218 -16.71 -0.11 -5.45
CA ALA A 218 -17.72 0.50 -4.60
C ALA A 218 -17.57 2.02 -4.50
N ILE A 219 -16.33 2.55 -4.48
CA ILE A 219 -16.06 3.99 -4.52
C ILE A 219 -16.65 4.61 -5.79
N ASP A 220 -16.49 3.95 -6.94
CA ASP A 220 -17.10 4.39 -8.20
C ASP A 220 -18.64 4.35 -8.13
N ALA A 221 -19.20 3.22 -7.70
CA ALA A 221 -20.65 3.05 -7.60
C ALA A 221 -21.31 4.07 -6.65
N ALA A 222 -20.66 4.40 -5.54
CA ALA A 222 -21.15 5.33 -4.54
C ALA A 222 -21.23 6.78 -5.03
N ARG A 223 -20.55 7.13 -6.14
CA ARG A 223 -20.69 8.45 -6.79
C ARG A 223 -22.07 8.58 -7.44
N SER A 224 -22.44 7.56 -8.21
CA SER A 224 -23.63 7.55 -9.09
C SER A 224 -24.89 7.11 -8.34
N ARG A 225 -24.73 6.33 -7.27
CA ARG A 225 -25.83 5.81 -6.45
C ARG A 225 -25.55 6.10 -4.98
N PRO A 226 -26.50 6.70 -4.23
CA PRO A 226 -26.44 6.68 -2.77
C PRO A 226 -26.28 5.24 -2.28
N LEU A 227 -25.57 5.03 -1.17
CA LEU A 227 -25.33 3.68 -0.62
C LEU A 227 -26.63 2.91 -0.38
N VAL A 228 -27.72 3.61 -0.03
CA VAL A 228 -29.08 3.05 0.08
C VAL A 228 -29.52 2.38 -1.22
N LYS A 229 -29.35 3.06 -2.37
CA LYS A 229 -29.71 2.51 -3.68
C LYS A 229 -28.79 1.36 -4.09
N ALA A 230 -27.51 1.41 -3.71
CA ALA A 230 -26.56 0.32 -3.94
C ALA A 230 -26.94 -0.93 -3.12
N ALA A 231 -27.35 -0.76 -1.87
CA ALA A 231 -27.87 -1.82 -1.02
C ALA A 231 -29.10 -2.47 -1.64
N ILE A 232 -30.13 -1.69 -1.98
CA ILE A 232 -31.39 -2.22 -2.56
C ILE A 232 -31.14 -3.04 -3.84
N SER A 233 -30.11 -2.68 -4.61
CA SER A 233 -29.73 -3.39 -5.84
C SER A 233 -28.99 -4.71 -5.58
N ASN A 234 -28.51 -4.97 -4.37
CA ASN A 234 -27.76 -6.16 -4.00
C ASN A 234 -28.67 -7.17 -3.28
N SER A 235 -28.93 -8.31 -3.91
CA SER A 235 -29.82 -9.34 -3.37
C SER A 235 -29.17 -10.31 -2.37
N ARG A 236 -27.89 -10.11 -2.00
CA ARG A 236 -27.09 -11.06 -1.21
C ARG A 236 -26.44 -10.38 0.00
N ILE A 237 -27.24 -9.98 0.98
CA ILE A 237 -26.73 -9.53 2.30
C ILE A 237 -26.93 -10.69 3.29
N ASP A 238 -25.86 -11.14 3.94
CA ASP A 238 -25.94 -12.11 5.03
C ASP A 238 -26.14 -11.43 6.41
N ASP A 239 -26.45 -12.21 7.44
CA ASP A 239 -26.77 -11.65 8.78
C ASP A 239 -25.56 -10.95 9.41
N TYR A 240 -24.35 -11.39 9.08
CA TYR A 240 -23.13 -10.73 9.53
C TYR A 240 -22.95 -9.38 8.85
N ALA A 241 -23.06 -9.34 7.52
CA ALA A 241 -23.03 -8.14 6.69
C ALA A 241 -24.09 -7.14 7.17
N ARG A 242 -25.28 -7.63 7.53
CA ARG A 242 -26.35 -6.83 8.13
C ARG A 242 -25.87 -6.16 9.42
N VAL A 243 -25.40 -6.92 10.41
CA VAL A 243 -24.93 -6.36 11.69
C VAL A 243 -23.79 -5.35 11.50
N ALA A 244 -22.84 -5.65 10.62
CA ALA A 244 -21.72 -4.75 10.31
C ALA A 244 -22.20 -3.44 9.66
N LEU A 245 -23.17 -3.51 8.74
CA LEU A 245 -23.79 -2.33 8.14
C LEU A 245 -24.60 -1.52 9.16
N LEU A 246 -25.33 -2.18 10.06
CA LEU A 246 -26.08 -1.50 11.11
C LEU A 246 -25.17 -0.70 12.03
N ARG A 247 -24.02 -1.28 12.44
CA ARG A 247 -23.02 -0.58 13.26
C ARG A 247 -22.34 0.57 12.51
N ALA A 248 -21.93 0.36 11.26
CA ALA A 248 -21.19 1.35 10.49
C ALA A 248 -22.03 2.57 10.08
N PHE A 249 -23.36 2.44 10.05
CA PHE A 249 -24.29 3.46 9.58
C PHE A 249 -25.46 3.70 10.55
N GLU A 250 -25.22 3.52 11.86
CA GLU A 250 -26.23 3.64 12.92
C GLU A 250 -26.98 4.99 12.89
N THR A 251 -26.32 6.04 12.40
CA THR A 251 -26.87 7.39 12.27
C THR A 251 -27.66 7.64 10.97
N GLU A 252 -27.86 6.62 10.14
CA GLU A 252 -28.50 6.74 8.81
C GLU A 252 -29.75 5.86 8.65
N PRO A 253 -30.90 6.28 9.21
CA PRO A 253 -32.10 5.43 9.33
C PRO A 253 -32.63 4.91 7.99
N ARG A 254 -32.49 5.68 6.91
CA ARG A 254 -32.91 5.24 5.56
C ARG A 254 -32.03 4.13 5.00
N LEU A 255 -30.73 4.12 5.31
CA LEU A 255 -29.81 3.06 4.89
C LEU A 255 -30.06 1.79 5.70
N LEU A 256 -30.27 1.94 7.01
CA LEU A 256 -30.61 0.85 7.91
C LEU A 256 -31.90 0.15 7.47
N ALA A 257 -32.97 0.91 7.22
CA ALA A 257 -34.25 0.37 6.76
C ALA A 257 -34.12 -0.39 5.42
N ALA A 258 -33.28 0.10 4.50
CA ALA A 258 -33.03 -0.58 3.24
C ALA A 258 -32.26 -1.90 3.44
N VAL A 259 -31.24 -1.91 4.30
CA VAL A 259 -30.46 -3.10 4.65
C VAL A 259 -31.35 -4.16 5.31
N ASP A 260 -32.21 -3.75 6.24
CA ASP A 260 -33.16 -4.64 6.91
C ASP A 260 -34.19 -5.24 5.93
N LEU A 261 -34.72 -4.43 5.02
CA LEU A 261 -35.64 -4.91 3.99
C LEU A 261 -35.02 -6.00 3.10
N ILE A 262 -33.74 -5.85 2.74
CA ILE A 262 -33.01 -6.83 1.92
C ILE A 262 -32.78 -8.12 2.71
N ALA A 263 -32.35 -8.00 3.98
CA ALA A 263 -32.15 -9.16 4.84
C ALA A 263 -33.45 -9.95 5.05
N GLN A 264 -34.57 -9.27 5.30
CA GLN A 264 -35.89 -9.89 5.44
C GLN A 264 -36.34 -10.60 4.14
N ARG A 265 -36.09 -10.00 2.97
CA ARG A 265 -36.38 -10.64 1.67
C ARG A 265 -35.56 -11.91 1.45
N ARG A 266 -34.31 -11.96 1.97
CA ARG A 266 -33.49 -13.17 1.93
C ARG A 266 -34.06 -14.28 2.80
N VAL A 267 -34.43 -13.98 4.06
CA VAL A 267 -35.06 -14.96 4.97
C VAL A 267 -36.33 -15.56 4.35
N ARG A 268 -37.17 -14.72 3.72
CA ARG A 268 -38.38 -15.19 3.02
C ARG A 268 -38.09 -16.05 1.78
N ARG A 269 -36.96 -15.83 1.09
CA ARG A 269 -36.52 -16.66 -0.05
C ARG A 269 -35.88 -17.98 0.38
N ILE A 270 -35.24 -18.02 1.54
CA ILE A 270 -34.64 -19.23 2.14
C ILE A 270 -35.68 -19.90 3.07
N GLY A 271 -36.96 -19.92 2.69
CA GLY A 271 -38.01 -20.59 3.48
C GLY A 271 -37.62 -22.03 3.85
N PRO A 272 -38.24 -22.61 4.89
CA PRO A 272 -37.74 -23.81 5.56
C PRO A 272 -37.50 -24.91 4.53
N VAL A 273 -36.25 -25.36 4.41
CA VAL A 273 -35.97 -26.63 3.75
C VAL A 273 -36.67 -27.66 4.61
N ALA A 274 -37.82 -28.14 4.12
CA ALA A 274 -38.56 -29.22 4.75
C ALA A 274 -37.60 -30.40 4.88
N VAL A 275 -37.29 -30.76 6.12
CA VAL A 275 -36.76 -32.07 6.43
C VAL A 275 -37.89 -33.03 6.11
N GLU A 276 -37.88 -33.61 4.91
CA GLU A 276 -38.66 -34.81 4.63
C GLU A 276 -38.12 -35.92 5.53
N SER A 277 -38.78 -36.07 6.67
CA SER A 277 -38.76 -37.29 7.46
C SER A 277 -39.36 -38.41 6.62
N HIS A 278 -38.51 -39.24 6.03
CA HIS A 278 -38.90 -40.55 5.51
C HIS A 278 -39.31 -41.43 6.69
N ASN A 279 -40.61 -41.74 6.76
CA ASN A 279 -41.11 -42.95 7.39
C ASN A 279 -40.76 -44.16 6.51
#